data_AF-A0A7C4BLB9-F1
#
_entry.id   AF-A0A7C4BLB9-F1
#
_cell.length_a   1.000
_cell.length_b   1.000
_cell.length_c   1.000
_cell.angle_alpha   90.00
_cell.angle_beta   90.00
_cell.angle_gamma   90.00
#
_symmetry.space_group_name_H-M   'P 1'
#
loop_
_entity.id
_entity.type
_entity.pdbx_description
1 polymer ?
#
loop_
_entity_poly.entity_id
_entity_poly.type
_entity_poly.pdbx_seq_one_letter_code
_entity_poly.pdbx_strand_id
1 'polypeptide(L)'
;METCDFSRSFITFVTQNKTNNARIQVESRCILTDKRSGKSETYYLVASCKGEDTYGKGCLFLMPNYDFCMIYSSKDFMIIRTHSNAERDNTTVGDNKRHFLDVHFDIKLVDGKKLDCNEEIVKATFENYVLNGQTEIWNNDYLVVIEFPIKTMNVNDINMMYQVDTGPVLLPDFTSKKERMVERFSLAYVAYNNHNEAYFVVQEPTSIEDESDYKVSHYSRITRFDASNSVICIDGN
;
A
#
# COMPACT_ATOMS: atom_id res chain seq x y z
N MET A 1 -17.48 -9.16 7.69
CA MET A 1 -16.08 -9.64 7.68
C MET A 1 -15.19 -8.56 8.25
N GLU A 2 -14.11 -8.89 8.94
CA GLU A 2 -13.22 -7.87 9.52
C GLU A 2 -12.44 -7.14 8.41
N THR A 3 -12.36 -5.81 8.50
CA THR A 3 -11.65 -4.95 7.56
C THR A 3 -11.00 -3.76 8.27
N CYS A 4 -9.96 -3.18 7.69
CA CYS A 4 -9.26 -2.01 8.22
C CYS A 4 -10.00 -0.70 7.90
N ASP A 5 -10.39 0.05 8.92
CA ASP A 5 -10.80 1.43 8.73
C ASP A 5 -9.57 2.32 8.51
N PHE A 6 -9.17 2.48 7.25
CA PHE A 6 -8.00 3.26 6.87
C PHE A 6 -8.12 4.75 7.21
N SER A 7 -9.33 5.29 7.37
CA SER A 7 -9.54 6.69 7.78
C SER A 7 -9.20 6.94 9.25
N ARG A 8 -9.26 5.88 10.06
CA ARG A 8 -8.99 5.90 11.50
C ARG A 8 -7.78 5.02 11.90
N SER A 9 -6.95 4.64 10.94
CA SER A 9 -5.76 3.80 11.18
C SER A 9 -4.47 4.56 10.89
N PHE A 10 -3.56 4.57 11.86
CA PHE A 10 -2.32 5.33 11.82
C PHE A 10 -1.15 4.49 12.34
N ILE A 11 0.05 4.80 11.84
CA ILE A 11 1.30 4.37 12.46
C ILE A 11 2.05 5.63 12.87
N THR A 12 2.48 5.68 14.12
CA THR A 12 3.26 6.79 14.68
C THR A 12 4.66 6.32 15.00
N PHE A 13 5.69 7.02 14.51
CA PHE A 13 7.08 6.74 14.90
C PHE A 13 7.69 7.92 15.63
N VAL A 14 8.64 7.61 16.53
CA VAL A 14 9.48 8.60 17.21
C VAL A 14 10.93 8.28 16.91
N THR A 15 11.68 9.23 16.35
CA THR A 15 13.11 9.02 16.09
C THR A 15 13.91 8.99 17.39
N GLN A 16 15.09 8.39 17.33
CA GLN A 16 16.08 8.55 18.40
C GLN A 16 16.36 10.05 18.61
N ASN A 17 16.55 10.44 19.87
CA ASN A 17 16.68 11.84 20.29
C ASN A 17 15.45 12.74 20.03
N LYS A 18 14.31 12.16 19.60
CA LYS A 18 13.04 12.87 19.37
C LYS A 18 13.16 14.04 18.39
N THR A 19 14.02 13.90 17.39
CA THR A 19 14.17 14.90 16.31
C THR A 19 12.99 14.92 15.35
N ASN A 20 12.19 13.85 15.31
CA ASN A 20 10.92 13.76 14.58
C ASN A 20 9.95 12.85 15.35
N ASN A 21 8.67 13.20 15.32
CA ASN A 21 7.55 12.40 15.80
C ASN A 21 6.39 12.58 14.82
N ALA A 22 6.15 11.57 13.98
CA ALA A 22 5.19 11.66 12.91
C ALA A 22 4.14 10.56 13.03
N ARG A 23 2.87 10.95 12.93
CA ARG A 23 1.71 10.07 12.79
C ARG A 23 1.26 10.07 11.34
N ILE A 24 1.32 8.92 10.69
CA ILE A 24 1.00 8.78 9.26
C ILE A 24 -0.14 7.79 9.09
N GLN A 25 -1.09 8.13 8.23
CA GLN A 25 -2.24 7.28 7.94
C GLN A 25 -1.81 6.03 7.16
N VAL A 26 -2.45 4.89 7.44
CA VAL A 26 -2.24 3.65 6.70
C VAL A 26 -2.99 3.69 5.37
N GLU A 27 -2.35 3.27 4.28
CA GLU A 27 -2.95 3.22 2.95
C GLU A 27 -3.05 1.80 2.37
N SER A 28 -2.35 0.83 2.94
CA SER A 28 -2.53 -0.57 2.59
C SER A 28 -2.12 -1.48 3.76
N ARG A 29 -2.82 -2.59 3.89
CA ARG A 29 -2.51 -3.68 4.83
C ARG A 29 -2.37 -4.95 4.02
N CYS A 30 -1.25 -5.64 4.17
CA CYS A 30 -0.97 -6.90 3.49
C CYS A 30 -0.74 -8.00 4.52
N ILE A 31 -1.52 -9.08 4.46
CA ILE A 31 -1.35 -10.24 5.32
C ILE A 31 -0.75 -11.35 4.47
N LEU A 32 0.48 -11.73 4.79
CA LEU A 32 1.20 -12.81 4.13
C LEU A 32 1.15 -14.06 5.00
N THR A 33 0.60 -15.15 4.49
CA THR A 33 0.51 -16.44 5.18
C THR A 33 1.36 -17.48 4.49
N ASP A 34 2.36 -18.02 5.19
CA ASP A 34 3.15 -19.16 4.74
C ASP A 34 2.29 -20.43 4.82
N LYS A 35 2.03 -21.06 3.67
CA LYS A 35 1.13 -22.22 3.55
C LYS A 35 1.67 -23.48 4.24
N ARG A 36 2.98 -23.59 4.40
CA ARG A 36 3.61 -24.76 5.01
C ARG A 36 3.50 -24.75 6.52
N SER A 37 3.73 -23.59 7.13
CA SER A 37 3.73 -23.40 8.58
C SER A 37 2.42 -22.87 9.12
N GLY A 38 1.55 -22.33 8.26
CA GLY A 38 0.30 -21.66 8.64
C GLY A 38 0.51 -20.32 9.36
N LYS A 39 1.74 -19.80 9.40
CA LYS A 39 2.06 -18.55 10.08
C LYS A 39 1.77 -17.36 9.18
N SER A 40 1.09 -16.37 9.74
CA SER A 40 0.81 -15.10 9.07
C SER A 40 1.62 -13.96 9.67
N GLU A 41 2.06 -13.03 8.82
CA GLU A 41 2.62 -11.74 9.21
C GLU A 41 1.90 -10.62 8.46
N THR A 42 1.67 -9.51 9.16
CA THR A 42 1.00 -8.33 8.60
C THR A 42 1.99 -7.22 8.35
N TYR A 43 1.84 -6.60 7.18
CA TYR A 43 2.62 -5.48 6.70
C TYR A 43 1.68 -4.31 6.41
N TYR A 44 2.17 -3.10 6.65
CA TYR A 44 1.41 -1.87 6.46
C TYR A 44 2.20 -0.88 5.63
N LEU A 45 1.55 -0.30 4.63
CA LEU A 45 2.05 0.88 3.92
C LEU A 45 1.42 2.12 4.54
N VAL A 46 2.24 3.11 4.89
CA VAL A 46 1.75 4.42 5.31
C VAL A 46 1.78 5.40 4.15
N ALA A 47 0.94 6.44 4.24
CA ALA A 47 0.81 7.48 3.25
C ALA A 47 2.15 8.13 2.91
N SER A 48 2.33 8.49 1.64
CA SER A 48 3.52 9.20 1.21
C SER A 48 3.51 10.65 1.69
N CYS A 49 4.66 11.14 2.15
CA CYS A 49 4.94 12.55 2.37
C CYS A 49 6.20 12.98 1.58
N LYS A 50 6.80 14.11 1.93
CA LYS A 50 7.90 14.74 1.18
C LYS A 50 9.12 14.94 2.08
N GLY A 51 10.30 14.97 1.48
CA GLY A 51 11.54 15.30 2.19
C GLY A 51 11.46 16.70 2.79
N GLU A 52 11.46 16.79 4.11
CA GLU A 52 11.32 18.04 4.85
C GLU A 52 12.43 18.26 5.89
N ASP A 53 12.69 19.52 6.21
CA ASP A 53 13.41 19.97 7.40
C ASP A 53 12.41 20.02 8.57
N THR A 54 12.16 18.88 9.20
CA THR A 54 11.18 18.76 10.28
C THR A 54 11.50 19.76 11.41
N TYR A 55 10.52 20.62 11.72
CA TYR A 55 10.65 21.74 12.67
C TYR A 55 11.60 22.87 12.25
N GLY A 56 11.95 22.95 10.98
CA GLY A 56 12.78 24.00 10.40
C GLY A 56 12.19 25.40 10.61
N LYS A 57 13.06 26.42 10.61
CA LYS A 57 12.67 27.85 10.71
C LYS A 57 12.61 28.56 9.35
N GLY A 58 12.98 27.86 8.28
CA GLY A 58 13.08 28.39 6.92
C GLY A 58 12.16 27.65 5.95
N CYS A 59 12.66 27.41 4.72
CA CYS A 59 11.96 26.55 3.77
C CYS A 59 11.85 25.13 4.34
N LEU A 60 10.64 24.66 4.58
CA LEU A 60 10.40 23.35 5.19
C LEU A 60 10.70 22.20 4.23
N PHE A 61 10.71 22.43 2.92
CA PHE A 61 10.99 21.39 1.94
C PHE A 61 12.47 21.37 1.54
N LEU A 62 13.05 20.16 1.54
CA LEU A 62 14.40 19.94 1.02
C LEU A 62 14.43 20.16 -0.50
N MET A 63 15.55 20.69 -0.99
CA MET A 63 15.81 20.89 -2.42
C MET A 63 17.18 20.29 -2.78
N PRO A 64 17.24 19.29 -3.69
CA PRO A 64 16.12 18.64 -4.34
C PRO A 64 15.24 17.85 -3.35
N ASN A 65 13.93 17.79 -3.63
CA ASN A 65 12.98 17.04 -2.83
C ASN A 65 12.93 15.56 -3.26
N TYR A 66 12.21 14.75 -2.48
CA TYR A 66 11.91 13.35 -2.77
C TYR A 66 10.61 12.93 -2.10
N ASP A 67 9.94 11.94 -2.68
CA ASP A 67 8.83 11.25 -2.03
C ASP A 67 9.36 10.35 -0.92
N PHE A 68 8.68 10.35 0.21
CA PHE A 68 8.97 9.49 1.34
C PHE A 68 7.74 8.63 1.64
N CYS A 69 7.90 7.33 1.82
CA CYS A 69 6.89 6.48 2.43
C CYS A 69 7.57 5.35 3.22
N MET A 70 6.78 4.59 3.97
CA MET A 70 7.30 3.50 4.78
C MET A 70 6.41 2.27 4.72
N ILE A 71 7.09 1.12 4.77
CA ILE A 71 6.48 -0.19 5.00
C ILE A 71 6.87 -0.63 6.40
N TYR A 72 5.92 -1.11 7.17
CA TYR A 72 6.14 -1.66 8.51
C TYR A 72 5.64 -3.09 8.61
N SER A 73 6.36 -3.93 9.34
CA SER A 73 5.80 -5.07 10.05
C SER A 73 5.88 -4.82 11.56
N SER A 74 5.39 -5.77 12.37
CA SER A 74 5.53 -5.68 13.84
C SER A 74 6.98 -5.59 14.32
N LYS A 75 7.95 -6.04 13.51
CA LYS A 75 9.37 -6.10 13.88
C LYS A 75 10.22 -5.15 13.06
N ASP A 76 9.94 -5.06 11.77
CA ASP A 76 10.83 -4.43 10.79
C ASP A 76 10.17 -3.23 10.12
N PHE A 77 10.99 -2.40 9.51
CA PHE A 77 10.53 -1.36 8.60
C PHE A 77 11.39 -1.29 7.35
N MET A 78 10.83 -0.68 6.31
CA MET A 78 11.56 -0.14 5.18
C MET A 78 11.08 1.29 4.91
N ILE A 79 12.01 2.24 4.92
CA ILE A 79 11.82 3.58 4.35
C ILE A 79 12.12 3.50 2.86
N ILE A 80 11.25 4.08 2.04
CA ILE A 80 11.46 4.27 0.61
C ILE A 80 11.58 5.77 0.34
N ARG A 81 12.64 6.17 -0.36
CA ARG A 81 12.83 7.54 -0.86
C ARG A 81 12.92 7.50 -2.37
N THR A 82 11.96 8.14 -3.04
CA THR A 82 11.89 8.21 -4.49
C THR A 82 12.23 9.61 -4.96
N HIS A 83 13.29 9.72 -5.74
CA HIS A 83 13.81 10.94 -6.31
C HIS A 83 13.35 11.10 -7.77
N SER A 84 13.60 12.28 -8.33
CA SER A 84 13.33 12.52 -9.75
C SER A 84 14.21 11.68 -10.69
N ASN A 85 15.31 11.12 -10.22
CA ASN A 85 16.12 10.14 -10.94
C ASN A 85 16.12 8.85 -10.11
N ALA A 86 15.61 7.77 -10.71
CA ALA A 86 15.48 6.46 -10.08
C ALA A 86 16.81 5.88 -9.59
N GLU A 87 17.95 6.29 -10.15
CA GLU A 87 19.27 5.87 -9.69
C GLU A 87 19.64 6.45 -8.31
N ARG A 88 18.96 7.53 -7.90
CA ARG A 88 19.13 8.15 -6.58
C ARG A 88 18.15 7.60 -5.55
N ASP A 89 17.17 6.82 -5.99
CA ASP A 89 16.24 6.15 -5.09
C ASP A 89 17.03 5.30 -4.10
N ASN A 90 16.60 5.35 -2.85
CA ASN A 90 17.26 4.62 -1.80
C ASN A 90 16.26 4.15 -0.77
N THR A 91 16.64 3.09 -0.08
CA THR A 91 15.86 2.53 1.01
C THR A 91 16.68 2.53 2.30
N THR A 92 15.99 2.56 3.42
CA THR A 92 16.59 2.28 4.73
C THR A 92 15.77 1.21 5.39
N VAL A 93 16.41 0.10 5.75
CA VAL A 93 15.74 -1.09 6.27
C VAL A 93 16.34 -1.44 7.62
N GLY A 94 15.51 -1.87 8.57
CA GLY A 94 16.02 -2.33 9.85
C GLY A 94 14.94 -2.77 10.83
N ASP A 95 15.37 -3.04 12.05
CA ASP A 95 14.48 -3.40 13.16
C ASP A 95 13.87 -2.13 13.77
N ASN A 96 12.55 -2.11 13.98
CA ASN A 96 11.81 -0.98 14.56
C ASN A 96 12.44 -0.51 15.88
N LYS A 97 12.69 -1.45 16.81
CA LYS A 97 13.22 -1.16 18.15
C LYS A 97 14.67 -0.66 18.17
N ARG A 98 15.44 -0.89 17.09
CA ARG A 98 16.82 -0.42 16.99
C ARG A 98 16.90 0.96 16.35
N HIS A 99 16.05 1.22 15.35
CA HIS A 99 16.09 2.46 14.59
C HIS A 99 15.25 3.58 15.22
N PHE A 100 14.07 3.25 15.75
CA PHE A 100 13.16 4.21 16.37
C PHE A 100 13.22 4.12 17.89
N LEU A 101 12.95 5.24 18.55
CA LEU A 101 12.71 5.25 19.99
C LEU A 101 11.40 4.51 20.29
N ASP A 102 10.38 4.73 19.47
CA ASP A 102 9.09 4.04 19.57
C ASP A 102 8.38 3.97 18.20
N VAL A 103 7.58 2.94 18.01
CA VAL A 103 6.65 2.80 16.88
C VAL A 103 5.32 2.27 17.41
N HIS A 104 4.28 3.08 17.29
CA HIS A 104 2.93 2.76 17.73
C HIS A 104 2.02 2.49 16.54
N PHE A 105 1.29 1.38 16.61
CA PHE A 105 0.35 0.93 15.58
C PHE A 105 -1.08 1.12 16.09
N ASP A 106 -1.73 2.19 15.66
CA ASP A 106 -3.15 2.44 15.91
C ASP A 106 -3.96 1.93 14.72
N ILE A 107 -4.19 0.62 14.65
CA ILE A 107 -4.93 -0.01 13.54
C ILE A 107 -6.35 -0.29 13.98
N LYS A 108 -7.32 0.39 13.35
CA LYS A 108 -8.74 0.24 13.66
C LYS A 108 -9.36 -0.80 12.74
N LEU A 109 -9.53 -2.01 13.25
CA LEU A 109 -10.30 -3.06 12.58
C LEU A 109 -11.78 -2.93 12.96
N VAL A 110 -12.65 -3.12 11.97
CA VAL A 110 -14.11 -3.00 12.07
C VAL A 110 -14.78 -4.10 11.27
N ASP A 111 -16.05 -4.37 11.56
CA ASP A 111 -16.86 -5.21 10.70
C ASP A 111 -17.27 -4.44 9.45
N GLY A 112 -17.04 -5.05 8.29
CA GLY A 112 -17.51 -4.57 7.00
C GLY A 112 -18.44 -5.57 6.32
N LYS A 113 -19.35 -5.06 5.49
CA LYS A 113 -20.23 -5.84 4.63
C LYS A 113 -19.56 -6.04 3.27
N LYS A 114 -19.27 -7.29 2.90
CA LYS A 114 -18.90 -7.61 1.51
C LYS A 114 -20.10 -7.36 0.61
N LEU A 115 -19.87 -6.67 -0.51
CA LEU A 115 -20.88 -6.42 -1.53
C LEU A 115 -20.85 -7.58 -2.53
N ASP A 116 -21.99 -8.23 -2.74
CA ASP A 116 -22.06 -9.54 -3.41
C ASP A 116 -22.24 -9.44 -4.93
N CYS A 117 -22.71 -8.30 -5.43
CA CYS A 117 -22.94 -8.07 -6.85
C CYS A 117 -22.63 -6.64 -7.31
N ASN A 118 -22.57 -6.45 -8.62
CA ASN A 118 -22.25 -5.15 -9.21
C ASN A 118 -23.26 -4.07 -8.83
N GLU A 119 -24.54 -4.41 -8.73
CA GLU A 119 -25.60 -3.46 -8.35
C GLU A 119 -25.37 -2.89 -6.95
N GLU A 120 -24.97 -3.73 -5.98
CA GLU A 120 -24.64 -3.26 -4.64
C GLU A 120 -23.40 -2.35 -4.64
N ILE A 121 -22.38 -2.70 -5.42
CA ILE A 121 -21.13 -1.91 -5.55
C ILE A 121 -21.42 -0.55 -6.18
N VAL A 122 -22.15 -0.53 -7.30
CA VAL A 122 -22.53 0.70 -8.01
C VAL A 122 -23.36 1.60 -7.09
N LYS A 123 -24.36 1.04 -6.42
CA LYS A 123 -25.19 1.79 -5.47
C LYS A 123 -24.36 2.39 -4.32
N ALA A 124 -23.54 1.57 -3.66
CA ALA A 124 -22.70 2.01 -2.55
C ALA A 124 -21.72 3.12 -2.96
N THR A 125 -21.22 3.06 -4.20
CA THR A 125 -20.35 4.10 -4.77
C THR A 125 -21.11 5.43 -4.92
N PHE A 126 -22.32 5.42 -5.49
CA PHE A 126 -23.13 6.65 -5.62
C PHE A 126 -23.59 7.21 -4.27
N GLU A 127 -23.79 6.36 -3.27
CA GLU A 127 -24.15 6.76 -1.90
C GLU A 127 -22.94 7.27 -1.09
N ASN A 128 -21.74 7.29 -1.67
CA ASN A 128 -20.48 7.72 -1.03
C ASN A 128 -20.17 6.94 0.25
N TYR A 129 -20.47 5.65 0.28
CA TYR A 129 -20.03 4.81 1.38
C TYR A 129 -18.52 4.67 1.41
N VAL A 130 -17.98 4.42 2.62
CA VAL A 130 -16.57 4.11 2.78
C VAL A 130 -16.34 2.69 2.28
N LEU A 131 -15.59 2.57 1.18
CA LEU A 131 -15.33 1.30 0.51
C LEU A 131 -13.87 0.90 0.63
N ASN A 132 -13.65 -0.36 0.97
CA ASN A 132 -12.36 -1.03 0.90
C ASN A 132 -12.35 -2.09 -0.18
N GLY A 133 -11.17 -2.31 -0.75
CA GLY A 133 -10.87 -3.44 -1.60
C GLY A 133 -10.07 -4.47 -0.83
N GLN A 134 -10.34 -5.73 -1.10
CA GLN A 134 -9.52 -6.85 -0.65
C GLN A 134 -9.23 -7.73 -1.86
N THR A 135 -7.94 -7.89 -2.17
CA THR A 135 -7.47 -8.75 -3.25
C THR A 135 -6.63 -9.86 -2.65
N GLU A 136 -7.12 -11.10 -2.77
CA GLU A 136 -6.37 -12.28 -2.39
C GLU A 136 -5.62 -12.84 -3.60
N ILE A 137 -4.31 -13.08 -3.45
CA ILE A 137 -3.45 -13.74 -4.44
C ILE A 137 -2.65 -14.84 -3.77
N TRP A 138 -2.15 -15.80 -4.54
CA TRP A 138 -1.42 -16.93 -4.00
C TRP A 138 -0.38 -17.48 -4.96
N ASN A 139 0.58 -18.20 -4.39
CA ASN A 139 1.47 -19.10 -5.13
C ASN A 139 1.57 -20.45 -4.38
N ASN A 140 2.57 -21.27 -4.70
CA ASN A 140 2.76 -22.56 -4.03
C ASN A 140 3.08 -22.42 -2.53
N ASP A 141 3.73 -21.34 -2.12
CA ASP A 141 4.29 -21.15 -0.78
C ASP A 141 3.45 -20.22 0.09
N TYR A 142 2.77 -19.24 -0.51
CA TYR A 142 2.09 -18.15 0.19
C TYR A 142 0.65 -17.97 -0.25
N LEU A 143 -0.19 -17.58 0.71
CA LEU A 143 -1.47 -16.92 0.50
C LEU A 143 -1.32 -15.48 0.97
N VAL A 144 -1.80 -14.53 0.17
CA VAL A 144 -1.62 -13.09 0.42
C VAL A 144 -2.96 -12.40 0.33
N VAL A 145 -3.30 -11.63 1.36
CA VAL A 145 -4.48 -10.77 1.37
C VAL A 145 -4.00 -9.33 1.35
N ILE A 146 -4.26 -8.61 0.26
CA ILE A 146 -3.94 -7.20 0.10
C ILE A 146 -5.22 -6.39 0.31
N GLU A 147 -5.25 -5.57 1.35
CA GLU A 147 -6.37 -4.74 1.75
C GLU A 147 -6.01 -3.25 1.58
N PHE A 148 -6.94 -2.46 1.09
CA PHE A 148 -6.72 -1.04 0.78
C PHE A 148 -8.02 -0.25 0.73
N PRO A 149 -8.01 1.07 0.99
CA PRO A 149 -9.15 1.93 0.74
C PRO A 149 -9.34 2.10 -0.77
N ILE A 150 -10.59 2.01 -1.23
CA ILE A 150 -10.94 2.32 -2.61
C ILE A 150 -11.06 3.85 -2.70
N LYS A 151 -9.97 4.48 -3.17
CA LYS A 151 -9.90 5.94 -3.38
C LYS A 151 -10.49 6.37 -4.72
N THR A 152 -10.52 5.47 -5.69
CA THR A 152 -11.13 5.69 -7.01
C THR A 152 -11.91 4.43 -7.41
N MET A 153 -13.17 4.65 -7.80
CA MET A 153 -14.06 3.64 -8.36
C MET A 153 -14.74 4.25 -9.59
N ASN A 154 -14.59 3.60 -10.74
CA ASN A 154 -15.40 3.93 -11.92
C ASN A 154 -16.67 3.08 -11.89
N VAL A 155 -17.83 3.68 -12.12
CA VAL A 155 -19.13 2.97 -12.18
C VAL A 155 -19.91 3.33 -13.43
N ASN A 156 -20.69 2.37 -13.92
CA ASN A 156 -21.65 2.54 -15.01
C ASN A 156 -22.99 1.96 -14.56
N ASP A 157 -23.99 2.83 -14.42
CA ASP A 157 -25.35 2.51 -13.95
C ASP A 157 -26.30 2.05 -15.06
N ILE A 158 -25.89 2.10 -16.33
CA ILE A 158 -26.65 1.53 -17.45
C ILE A 158 -26.39 0.03 -17.54
N ASN A 159 -25.12 -0.37 -17.42
CA ASN A 159 -24.66 -1.75 -17.59
C ASN A 159 -24.38 -2.45 -16.25
N MET A 160 -24.53 -1.75 -15.13
CA MET A 160 -24.15 -2.21 -13.79
C MET A 160 -22.72 -2.78 -13.77
N MET A 161 -21.77 -1.93 -14.14
CA MET A 161 -20.34 -2.26 -14.12
C MET A 161 -19.60 -1.38 -13.13
N TYR A 162 -18.53 -1.93 -12.55
CA TYR A 162 -17.61 -1.18 -11.70
C TYR A 162 -16.17 -1.47 -12.13
N GLN A 163 -15.24 -0.57 -11.80
CA GLN A 163 -13.81 -0.84 -11.89
C GLN A 163 -13.11 -0.10 -10.76
N VAL A 164 -12.45 -0.87 -9.90
CA VAL A 164 -11.50 -0.35 -8.91
C VAL A 164 -10.22 0.04 -9.63
N ASP A 165 -9.64 1.18 -9.28
CA ASP A 165 -8.34 1.66 -9.77
C ASP A 165 -7.67 2.49 -8.67
N THR A 166 -6.94 1.85 -7.77
CA THR A 166 -6.45 2.52 -6.55
C THR A 166 -5.05 2.07 -6.18
N GLY A 167 -4.39 2.87 -5.36
CA GLY A 167 -3.05 2.60 -4.86
C GLY A 167 -2.45 3.80 -4.15
N PRO A 168 -1.18 3.71 -3.74
CA PRO A 168 -0.36 2.50 -3.84
C PRO A 168 -0.80 1.39 -2.88
N VAL A 169 -0.57 0.13 -3.25
CA VAL A 169 -0.76 -1.08 -2.44
C VAL A 169 0.54 -1.87 -2.33
N LEU A 170 0.64 -2.75 -1.33
CA LEU A 170 1.79 -3.63 -1.13
C LEU A 170 1.65 -4.91 -1.95
N LEU A 171 2.33 -4.98 -3.10
CA LEU A 171 2.40 -6.20 -3.91
C LEU A 171 3.68 -6.98 -3.55
N PRO A 172 3.59 -8.22 -3.03
CA PRO A 172 4.77 -9.01 -2.75
C PRO A 172 5.47 -9.47 -4.04
N ASP A 173 6.80 -9.34 -4.06
CA ASP A 173 7.68 -9.96 -5.03
C ASP A 173 8.16 -11.32 -4.49
N PHE A 174 7.47 -12.38 -4.92
CA PHE A 174 7.80 -13.76 -4.55
C PHE A 174 9.14 -14.24 -5.09
N THR A 175 9.76 -13.53 -6.04
CA THR A 175 11.07 -13.88 -6.60
C THR A 175 12.23 -13.29 -5.80
N SER A 176 11.94 -12.28 -4.96
CA SER A 176 12.94 -11.61 -4.16
C SER A 176 13.56 -12.52 -3.11
N LYS A 177 14.90 -12.48 -3.03
CA LYS A 177 15.72 -13.20 -2.05
C LYS A 177 16.27 -12.29 -0.95
N LYS A 178 15.76 -11.06 -0.84
CA LYS A 178 16.17 -10.10 0.20
C LYS A 178 15.96 -10.69 1.59
N GLU A 179 16.83 -10.37 2.54
CA GLU A 179 16.80 -11.01 3.86
C GLU A 179 15.47 -10.75 4.57
N ARG A 180 15.03 -9.49 4.63
CA ARG A 180 13.82 -9.10 5.34
C ARG A 180 12.62 -9.07 4.41
N MET A 181 11.48 -9.52 4.90
CA MET A 181 10.25 -9.56 4.11
C MET A 181 9.72 -8.17 3.75
N VAL A 182 9.94 -7.16 4.58
CA VAL A 182 9.60 -5.75 4.25
C VAL A 182 10.28 -5.24 2.98
N GLU A 183 11.41 -5.83 2.57
CA GLU A 183 12.13 -5.49 1.33
C GLU A 183 11.57 -6.20 0.09
N ARG A 184 10.62 -7.12 0.27
CA ARG A 184 10.05 -7.95 -0.79
C ARG A 184 8.69 -7.45 -1.24
N PHE A 185 8.38 -6.18 -1.01
CA PHE A 185 7.18 -5.53 -1.51
C PHE A 185 7.55 -4.48 -2.56
N SER A 186 6.79 -4.47 -3.64
CA SER A 186 6.76 -3.36 -4.59
C SER A 186 5.54 -2.50 -4.32
N LEU A 187 5.67 -1.19 -4.56
CA LEU A 187 4.52 -0.30 -4.63
C LEU A 187 3.83 -0.53 -5.98
N ALA A 188 2.52 -0.71 -5.95
CA ALA A 188 1.71 -0.91 -7.14
C ALA A 188 0.37 -0.19 -7.05
N TYR A 189 -0.24 0.11 -8.19
CA TYR A 189 -1.67 0.39 -8.26
C TYR A 189 -2.39 -0.87 -8.74
N VAL A 190 -3.57 -1.13 -8.19
CA VAL A 190 -4.40 -2.29 -8.50
C VAL A 190 -5.64 -1.86 -9.27
N ALA A 191 -5.96 -2.62 -10.32
CA ALA A 191 -7.18 -2.47 -11.09
C ALA A 191 -7.89 -3.80 -11.28
N TYR A 192 -9.21 -3.82 -11.08
CA TYR A 192 -10.08 -4.96 -11.39
C TYR A 192 -11.53 -4.50 -11.54
N ASN A 193 -12.29 -5.25 -12.33
CA ASN A 193 -13.73 -5.09 -12.54
C ASN A 193 -14.50 -6.40 -12.35
N ASN A 194 -13.84 -7.44 -11.83
CA ASN A 194 -14.42 -8.74 -11.59
C ASN A 194 -13.73 -9.43 -10.39
N HIS A 195 -14.27 -10.57 -9.98
CA HIS A 195 -13.83 -11.29 -8.79
C HIS A 195 -12.53 -12.08 -8.98
N ASN A 196 -12.21 -12.52 -10.19
CA ASN A 196 -11.31 -13.67 -10.41
C ASN A 196 -9.88 -13.28 -10.81
N GLU A 197 -9.65 -12.01 -11.13
CA GLU A 197 -8.33 -11.54 -11.57
C GLU A 197 -8.10 -10.09 -11.15
N ALA A 198 -6.84 -9.76 -10.90
CA ALA A 198 -6.42 -8.40 -10.64
C ALA A 198 -5.19 -8.05 -11.49
N TYR A 199 -5.18 -6.82 -11.99
CA TYR A 199 -4.05 -6.23 -12.68
C TYR A 199 -3.36 -5.27 -11.75
N PHE A 200 -2.03 -5.30 -11.77
CA PHE A 200 -1.19 -4.40 -11.00
C PHE A 200 -0.26 -3.67 -11.96
N VAL A 201 -0.19 -2.35 -11.85
CA VAL A 201 0.91 -1.59 -12.44
C VAL A 201 1.90 -1.28 -11.34
N VAL A 202 3.13 -1.78 -11.51
CA VAL A 202 4.16 -1.80 -10.47
C VAL A 202 5.18 -0.69 -10.73
N GLN A 203 5.58 0.01 -9.67
CA GLN A 203 6.63 1.01 -9.74
C GLN A 203 7.98 0.36 -9.98
N GLU A 204 8.71 0.85 -10.98
CA GLU A 204 10.07 0.43 -11.30
C GLU A 204 10.87 1.57 -11.95
N PRO A 205 12.20 1.46 -12.05
CA PRO A 205 13.00 2.36 -12.87
C PRO A 205 12.65 2.24 -14.36
N THR A 206 12.11 3.31 -14.94
CA THR A 206 11.65 3.38 -16.33
C THR A 206 12.41 4.48 -17.06
N SER A 207 12.92 4.19 -18.26
CA SER A 207 13.59 5.22 -19.09
C SER A 207 12.57 6.27 -19.55
N ILE A 208 12.99 7.55 -19.54
CA ILE A 208 12.12 8.67 -19.96
C ILE A 208 11.82 8.60 -21.47
N GLU A 209 12.79 8.15 -22.25
CA GLU A 209 12.72 7.94 -23.69
C GLU A 209 13.40 6.60 -24.02
N ASP A 210 13.09 6.04 -25.18
CA ASP A 210 13.79 4.86 -25.70
C ASP A 210 15.31 5.12 -25.74
N GLU A 211 16.09 4.14 -25.28
CA GLU A 211 17.57 4.22 -25.21
C GLU A 211 18.16 5.28 -24.26
N SER A 212 17.34 5.93 -23.41
CA SER A 212 17.85 6.88 -22.41
C SER A 212 18.46 6.18 -21.20
N ASP A 213 19.65 6.64 -20.80
CA ASP A 213 20.29 6.29 -19.53
C ASP A 213 19.55 6.91 -18.32
N TYR A 214 18.75 7.96 -18.52
CA TYR A 214 18.01 8.60 -17.44
C TYR A 214 16.69 7.88 -17.17
N LYS A 215 16.55 7.40 -15.93
CA LYS A 215 15.36 6.68 -15.47
C LYS A 215 14.62 7.44 -14.38
N VAL A 216 13.30 7.31 -14.39
CA VAL A 216 12.39 7.78 -13.35
C VAL A 216 11.69 6.59 -12.71
N SER A 217 11.29 6.71 -11.45
CA SER A 217 10.53 5.65 -10.79
C SER A 217 9.05 5.78 -11.18
N HIS A 218 8.64 5.01 -12.18
CA HIS A 218 7.32 5.10 -12.80
C HIS A 218 6.57 3.78 -12.68
N TYR A 219 5.23 3.86 -12.67
CA TYR A 219 4.36 2.69 -12.69
C TYR A 219 4.25 2.20 -14.14
N SER A 220 5.19 1.36 -14.59
CA SER A 220 5.25 0.87 -15.98
C SER A 220 5.04 -0.63 -16.15
N ARG A 221 5.43 -1.46 -15.18
CA ARG A 221 5.31 -2.92 -15.32
C ARG A 221 3.93 -3.40 -14.94
N ILE A 222 3.20 -3.91 -15.93
CA ILE A 222 1.91 -4.55 -15.72
C ILE A 222 2.12 -6.02 -15.34
N THR A 223 1.50 -6.45 -14.24
CA THR A 223 1.43 -7.85 -13.82
C THR A 223 -0.03 -8.24 -13.61
N ARG A 224 -0.39 -9.45 -14.01
CA ARG A 224 -1.72 -10.03 -13.80
C ARG A 224 -1.60 -11.18 -12.80
N PHE A 225 -2.56 -11.28 -11.88
CA PHE A 225 -2.75 -12.44 -11.03
C PHE A 225 -4.17 -12.98 -11.18
N ASP A 226 -4.31 -14.31 -11.14
CA ASP A 226 -5.57 -14.91 -10.70
C ASP A 226 -5.75 -14.52 -9.23
N ALA A 227 -6.94 -14.07 -8.88
CA ALA A 227 -7.23 -13.43 -7.61
C ALA A 227 -8.64 -13.73 -7.11
N SER A 228 -8.89 -13.43 -5.84
CA SER A 228 -10.23 -13.30 -5.28
C SER A 228 -10.40 -11.85 -4.79
N ASN A 229 -11.15 -11.05 -5.54
CA ASN A 229 -11.38 -9.64 -5.24
C ASN A 229 -12.72 -9.43 -4.54
N SER A 230 -12.72 -8.66 -3.47
CA SER A 230 -13.93 -8.26 -2.76
C SER A 230 -13.98 -6.74 -2.62
N VAL A 231 -15.17 -6.17 -2.78
CA VAL A 231 -15.47 -4.80 -2.36
C VAL A 231 -16.22 -4.89 -1.04
N ILE A 232 -15.74 -4.15 -0.04
CA ILE A 232 -16.23 -4.19 1.33
C ILE A 232 -16.71 -2.80 1.71
N CYS A 233 -17.96 -2.68 2.11
CA CYS A 233 -18.52 -1.46 2.68
C CYS A 233 -18.26 -1.45 4.20
N ILE A 234 -17.70 -0.35 4.70
CA ILE A 234 -17.58 -0.09 6.14
C ILE A 234 -18.82 0.68 6.57
N ASP A 235 -19.58 0.15 7.53
CA ASP A 235 -20.73 0.85 8.10
C ASP A 235 -20.25 2.11 8.82
N GLY A 236 -20.58 3.28 8.25
CA GLY A 236 -20.32 4.57 8.85
C GLY A 236 -21.33 4.84 9.96
N ASN A 237 -20.92 4.60 11.21
CA ASN A 237 -21.46 5.34 12.35
C ASN A 237 -20.56 6.54 12.64
#